data_AF-A0A1G3WJ72-F1
#
_entry.id   AF-A0A1G3WJ72-F1
#
_cell.length_a   1.000
_cell.length_b   1.000
_cell.length_c   1.000
_cell.angle_alpha   90.00
_cell.angle_beta   90.00
_cell.angle_gamma   90.00
#
_symmetry.space_group_name_H-M   'P 1'
#
loop_
_entity.id
_entity.type
_entity.pdbx_description
1 polymer ?
#
loop_
_entity_poly.entity_id
_entity_poly.type
_entity_poly.pdbx_seq_one_letter_code
_entity_poly.pdbx_strand_id
1 'polypeptide(L)'
;MKKITYVLTIILSILGLSAFQVSPLNSIAADETYDAVYFGSLYCTICQNLETEDLAFERLEAQGVMVQKIILEEDSDNTSLFRNYQFTFDVSSNESMVPIIFVGDRYFAGRTDINNAIDSFEIRDIAQSTQMLEIMVAPPSDFSLVYFILLGFVDGVNPCAIAMLLLFISLLGFTKKKSILIPVALTFISAIFISYFLFGTILYQYLYQLRFLSFLVKTIPWIIVGISGILFLLNFYDFIVTCFKNIILLKTSFQEGFKSSTGK
;
A
#
# COMPACT_ATOMS: atom_id res chain seq x y z
N MET A 1 -0.03 15.73 36.35
CA MET A 1 -0.43 16.65 35.27
C MET A 1 0.76 17.36 34.63
N LYS A 2 1.60 18.11 35.37
CA LYS A 2 2.77 18.83 34.80
C LYS A 2 3.78 17.98 34.00
N LYS A 3 4.02 16.72 34.41
CA LYS A 3 4.92 15.80 33.68
C LYS A 3 4.38 15.32 32.34
N ILE A 4 3.04 15.23 32.20
CA ILE A 4 2.40 14.79 30.96
C ILE A 4 2.40 15.92 29.92
N THR A 5 2.17 17.16 30.36
CA THR A 5 2.28 18.36 29.50
C THR A 5 3.69 18.57 28.97
N TYR A 6 4.73 18.29 29.76
CA TYR A 6 6.12 18.40 29.33
C TYR A 6 6.49 17.37 28.25
N VAL A 7 6.01 16.13 28.39
CA VAL A 7 6.21 15.08 27.38
C VAL A 7 5.46 15.43 26.08
N LEU A 8 4.25 15.98 26.19
CA LEU A 8 3.46 16.40 25.04
C LEU A 8 4.12 17.56 24.26
N THR A 9 4.71 18.54 24.96
CA THR A 9 5.42 19.66 24.32
C THR A 9 6.73 19.24 23.66
N ILE A 10 7.44 18.25 24.22
CA ILE A 10 8.66 17.70 23.61
C ILE A 10 8.31 16.94 22.32
N ILE A 11 7.25 16.12 22.33
CA ILE A 11 6.76 15.42 21.14
C ILE A 11 6.32 16.41 20.05
N LEU A 12 5.60 17.48 20.40
CA LEU A 12 5.20 18.52 19.44
C LEU A 12 6.41 19.27 18.84
N SER A 13 7.45 19.55 19.64
CA SER A 13 8.66 20.21 19.15
C SER A 13 9.49 19.33 18.21
N ILE A 14 9.48 18.01 18.43
CA ILE A 14 10.19 17.03 17.57
C ILE A 14 9.46 16.86 16.24
N LEU A 15 8.12 16.89 16.22
CA LEU A 15 7.32 16.90 14.99
C LEU A 15 7.47 18.21 14.17
N GLY A 16 7.79 19.33 14.82
CA GLY A 16 8.00 20.61 14.14
C GLY A 16 9.33 20.72 13.39
N LEU A 17 10.37 19.98 13.80
CA LEU A 17 11.68 20.03 13.15
C LEU A 17 11.77 19.19 11.86
N SER A 18 10.88 18.22 11.64
CA SER A 18 10.87 17.41 10.41
C SER A 18 10.24 18.12 9.20
N ALA A 19 9.73 19.33 9.37
CA ALA A 19 9.06 20.10 8.30
C ALA A 19 10.01 20.98 7.46
N PHE A 20 11.31 21.04 7.78
CA PHE A 20 12.30 21.75 6.94
C PHE A 20 12.84 20.81 5.87
N GLN A 21 12.07 20.62 4.80
CA GLN A 21 12.56 20.05 3.55
C GLN A 21 13.21 21.18 2.76
N VAL A 22 14.53 21.14 2.59
CA VAL A 22 15.25 22.01 1.66
C VAL A 22 15.12 21.36 0.29
N SER A 23 14.39 22.00 -0.63
CA SER A 23 14.28 21.52 -2.01
C SER A 23 15.66 21.52 -2.65
N PRO A 24 16.13 20.41 -3.26
CA PRO A 24 17.30 20.46 -4.12
C PRO A 24 17.00 21.35 -5.34
N LEU A 25 17.94 22.21 -5.68
CA LEU A 25 17.95 22.90 -6.98
C LEU A 25 18.21 21.84 -8.04
N ASN A 26 17.18 21.46 -8.79
CA ASN A 26 17.36 20.62 -9.98
C ASN A 26 18.16 21.40 -11.02
N SER A 27 19.38 20.92 -11.26
CA SER A 27 20.16 21.27 -12.45
C SER A 27 19.47 20.65 -13.67
N ILE A 28 19.14 21.49 -14.65
CA ILE A 28 18.63 21.08 -15.95
C ILE A 28 19.70 20.23 -16.62
N ALA A 29 19.48 18.91 -16.65
CA ALA A 29 20.30 17.97 -17.41
C ALA A 29 19.98 18.11 -18.90
N ALA A 30 21.00 17.90 -19.73
CA ALA A 30 20.99 18.08 -21.17
C ALA A 30 19.90 17.24 -21.87
N ASP A 31 19.32 17.83 -22.90
CA ASP A 31 18.28 17.31 -23.78
C ASP A 31 18.82 16.11 -24.59
N GLU A 32 18.82 14.92 -23.99
CA GLU A 32 18.90 13.68 -24.74
C GLU A 32 17.52 13.42 -25.35
N THR A 33 17.48 13.33 -26.67
CA THR A 33 16.24 13.05 -27.40
C THR A 33 16.01 11.55 -27.42
N TYR A 34 14.86 11.11 -26.93
CA TYR A 34 14.45 9.71 -26.88
C TYR A 34 13.25 9.51 -27.81
N ASP A 35 13.17 8.34 -28.44
CA ASP A 35 12.09 7.99 -29.35
C ASP A 35 10.84 7.51 -28.61
N ALA A 36 11.05 6.83 -27.48
CA ALA A 36 9.99 6.28 -26.63
C ALA A 36 10.33 6.42 -25.15
N VAL A 37 9.31 6.49 -24.30
CA VAL A 37 9.45 6.57 -22.83
C VAL A 37 8.70 5.42 -22.19
N TYR A 38 9.42 4.59 -21.43
CA TYR A 38 8.89 3.46 -20.70
C TYR A 38 8.78 3.76 -19.21
N PHE A 39 7.63 3.46 -18.61
CA PHE A 39 7.43 3.50 -17.17
C PHE A 39 7.32 2.08 -16.59
N GLY A 40 8.16 1.80 -15.59
CA GLY A 40 8.23 0.51 -14.90
C GLY A 40 8.31 0.66 -13.38
N SER A 41 8.26 -0.47 -12.68
CA SER A 41 8.41 -0.53 -11.21
C SER A 41 9.39 -1.63 -10.81
N LEU A 42 10.22 -1.36 -9.80
CA LEU A 42 11.12 -2.36 -9.21
C LEU A 42 10.37 -3.53 -8.57
N TYR A 43 9.10 -3.33 -8.19
CA TYR A 43 8.28 -4.33 -7.52
C TYR A 43 7.29 -5.02 -8.46
N CYS A 44 7.32 -4.70 -9.74
CA CYS A 44 6.45 -5.25 -10.77
C CYS A 44 7.10 -6.45 -11.47
N THR A 45 6.65 -7.67 -11.16
CA THR A 45 7.17 -8.90 -11.80
C THR A 45 6.95 -8.89 -13.32
N ILE A 46 5.82 -8.35 -13.78
CA ILE A 46 5.52 -8.23 -15.21
C ILE A 46 6.57 -7.34 -15.91
N CYS A 47 6.97 -6.25 -15.26
CA CYS A 47 7.99 -5.31 -15.74
C CYS A 47 9.38 -5.97 -15.77
N GLN A 48 9.74 -6.72 -14.72
CA GLN A 48 11.00 -7.46 -14.65
C GLN A 48 11.11 -8.52 -15.75
N ASN A 49 10.03 -9.22 -16.06
CA ASN A 49 10.02 -10.24 -17.10
C ASN A 49 10.12 -9.63 -18.50
N LEU A 50 9.52 -8.46 -18.73
CA LEU A 50 9.64 -7.73 -19.99
C LEU A 50 11.11 -7.37 -20.29
N GLU A 51 11.88 -7.03 -19.26
CA GLU A 51 13.31 -6.75 -19.39
C GLU A 51 14.16 -8.02 -19.51
N THR A 52 13.96 -8.99 -18.63
CA THR A 52 14.90 -10.12 -18.47
C THR A 52 14.55 -11.37 -19.27
N GLU A 53 13.26 -11.65 -19.47
CA GLU A 53 12.81 -12.84 -20.22
C GLU A 53 12.56 -12.50 -21.69
N ASP A 54 11.86 -11.38 -21.95
CA ASP A 54 11.46 -11.00 -23.30
C ASP A 54 12.51 -10.18 -24.03
N LEU A 55 13.51 -9.65 -23.30
CA LEU A 55 14.56 -8.78 -23.82
C LEU A 55 13.99 -7.60 -24.63
N ALA A 56 12.87 -7.04 -24.17
CA ALA A 56 12.08 -6.08 -24.94
C ALA A 56 12.88 -4.84 -25.34
N PHE A 57 13.78 -4.38 -24.46
CA PHE A 57 14.56 -3.18 -24.69
C PHE A 57 15.73 -3.42 -25.65
N GLU A 58 16.41 -4.56 -25.55
CA GLU A 58 17.44 -4.97 -26.51
C GLU A 58 16.85 -5.13 -27.91
N ARG A 59 15.61 -5.63 -28.00
CA ARG A 59 14.88 -5.75 -29.26
C ARG A 59 14.50 -4.41 -29.85
N LEU A 60 14.07 -3.45 -29.03
CA LEU A 60 13.80 -2.07 -29.47
C LEU A 60 15.07 -1.35 -29.92
N GLU A 61 16.16 -1.48 -29.17
CA GLU A 61 17.48 -0.93 -29.56
C GLU A 61 17.97 -1.53 -30.87
N ALA A 62 17.81 -2.84 -31.08
CA ALA A 62 18.14 -3.51 -32.33
C ALA A 62 17.28 -3.03 -33.52
N GLN A 63 16.09 -2.48 -33.26
CA GLN A 63 15.23 -1.83 -34.25
C GLN A 63 15.57 -0.35 -34.46
N GLY A 64 16.54 0.18 -33.71
CA GLY A 64 16.96 1.58 -33.76
C GLY A 64 16.07 2.53 -32.98
N VAL A 65 15.32 2.04 -31.99
CA VAL A 65 14.46 2.85 -31.10
C VAL A 65 15.19 3.12 -29.79
N MET A 66 15.42 4.39 -29.48
CA MET A 66 15.99 4.84 -28.21
C MET A 66 14.90 4.99 -27.16
N VAL A 67 14.93 4.15 -26.11
CA VAL A 67 13.91 4.15 -25.06
C VAL A 67 14.46 4.75 -23.77
N GLN A 68 13.81 5.81 -23.26
CA GLN A 68 14.05 6.29 -21.91
C GLN A 68 13.31 5.41 -20.91
N LYS A 69 14.04 4.71 -20.04
CA LYS A 69 13.45 3.91 -18.96
C LYS A 69 13.30 4.80 -17.71
N ILE A 70 12.07 4.91 -17.21
CA ILE A 70 11.75 5.63 -15.99
C ILE A 70 11.15 4.65 -14.99
N ILE A 71 11.87 4.42 -13.90
CA ILE A 71 11.41 3.54 -12.82
C ILE A 71 10.74 4.38 -11.73
N LEU A 72 9.49 4.08 -11.42
CA LEU A 72 8.66 4.91 -10.54
C LEU A 72 9.27 5.12 -9.15
N GLU A 73 10.01 4.14 -8.64
CA GLU A 73 10.59 4.21 -7.32
C GLU A 73 11.93 4.94 -7.25
N GLU A 74 12.63 5.17 -8.37
CA GLU A 74 13.99 5.74 -8.33
C GLU A 74 14.01 7.22 -7.94
N ASP A 75 12.99 7.97 -8.34
CA ASP A 75 12.81 9.39 -8.02
C ASP A 75 11.36 9.65 -7.60
N SER A 76 11.16 10.47 -6.56
CA SER A 76 9.83 10.92 -6.13
C SER A 76 9.07 11.66 -7.23
N ASP A 77 9.77 12.35 -8.12
CA ASP A 77 9.18 13.11 -9.22
C ASP A 77 8.67 12.20 -10.34
N ASN A 78 9.17 10.97 -10.47
CA ASN A 78 8.78 10.04 -11.52
C ASN A 78 7.30 9.65 -11.45
N THR A 79 6.71 9.61 -10.26
CA THR A 79 5.27 9.34 -10.11
C THR A 79 4.44 10.50 -10.66
N SER A 80 4.88 11.75 -10.43
CA SER A 80 4.24 12.94 -10.98
C SER A 80 4.41 13.02 -12.49
N LEU A 81 5.60 12.68 -12.99
CA LEU A 81 5.89 12.61 -14.41
C LEU A 81 5.03 11.53 -15.08
N PHE A 82 4.96 10.33 -14.52
CA PHE A 82 4.11 9.24 -15.02
C PHE A 82 2.65 9.68 -15.17
N ARG A 83 2.14 10.37 -14.14
CA ARG A 83 0.78 10.91 -14.15
C ARG A 83 0.57 11.94 -15.27
N ASN A 84 1.56 12.77 -15.55
CA ASN A 84 1.51 13.73 -16.66
C ASN A 84 1.46 13.02 -18.02
N TYR A 85 2.24 11.95 -18.22
CA TYR A 85 2.14 11.12 -19.41
C TYR A 85 0.76 10.48 -19.54
N GLN A 86 0.25 9.85 -18.48
CA GLN A 86 -1.07 9.23 -18.50
C GLN A 86 -2.19 10.22 -18.85
N PHE A 87 -2.10 11.44 -18.34
CA PHE A 87 -3.05 12.51 -18.67
C PHE A 87 -2.90 13.01 -20.11
N THR A 88 -1.66 13.20 -20.58
CA THR A 88 -1.37 13.70 -21.93
C THR A 88 -1.86 12.73 -23.01
N PHE A 89 -1.70 11.43 -22.77
CA PHE A 89 -2.08 10.36 -23.70
C PHE A 89 -3.50 9.81 -23.46
N ASP A 90 -4.28 10.43 -22.56
CA ASP A 90 -5.64 10.02 -22.20
C ASP A 90 -5.75 8.52 -21.87
N VAL A 91 -4.81 8.01 -21.07
CA VAL A 91 -4.72 6.59 -20.73
C VAL A 91 -5.95 6.15 -19.94
N SER A 92 -6.58 5.08 -20.40
CA SER A 92 -7.77 4.52 -19.75
C SER A 92 -7.48 4.04 -18.32
N SER A 93 -8.48 4.11 -17.43
CA SER A 93 -8.32 3.73 -16.01
C SER A 93 -7.90 2.26 -15.81
N ASN A 94 -8.23 1.37 -16.74
CA ASN A 94 -7.87 -0.05 -16.72
C ASN A 94 -6.43 -0.32 -17.22
N GLU A 95 -5.83 0.63 -17.92
CA GLU A 95 -4.46 0.54 -18.48
C GLU A 95 -3.50 1.51 -17.78
N SER A 96 -3.98 2.21 -16.76
CA SER A 96 -3.26 3.23 -15.97
C SER A 96 -2.23 2.62 -15.00
N MET A 97 -1.62 1.49 -15.35
CA MET A 97 -0.65 0.75 -14.54
C MET A 97 0.61 0.43 -15.35
N VAL A 98 1.74 0.27 -14.65
CA VAL A 98 2.99 -0.21 -15.25
C VAL A 98 2.95 -1.74 -15.48
N PRO A 99 3.65 -2.27 -16.51
CA PRO A 99 4.51 -1.58 -17.46
C PRO A 99 3.71 -0.86 -18.55
N ILE A 100 4.20 0.29 -19.02
CA ILE A 100 3.60 1.03 -20.13
C ILE A 100 4.68 1.81 -20.87
N ILE A 101 4.59 1.85 -22.21
CA ILE A 101 5.51 2.60 -23.08
C ILE A 101 4.73 3.61 -23.91
N PHE A 102 5.26 4.83 -23.99
CA PHE A 102 4.72 5.94 -24.77
C PHE A 102 5.63 6.22 -25.96
N VAL A 103 5.07 6.39 -27.15
CA VAL A 103 5.81 6.65 -28.39
C VAL A 103 4.95 7.48 -29.34
N GLY A 104 5.51 8.57 -29.89
CA GLY A 104 4.76 9.50 -30.73
C GLY A 104 3.49 10.02 -30.02
N ASP A 105 2.34 9.67 -30.59
CA ASP A 105 0.99 9.99 -30.11
C ASP A 105 0.23 8.78 -29.52
N ARG A 106 0.91 7.66 -29.27
CA ARG A 106 0.31 6.40 -28.80
C ARG A 106 1.01 5.85 -27.57
N TYR A 107 0.33 4.91 -26.91
CA TYR A 107 0.88 4.14 -25.81
C TYR A 107 0.55 2.65 -25.96
N PHE A 108 1.37 1.79 -25.33
CA PHE A 108 1.14 0.36 -25.20
C PHE A 108 1.31 -0.05 -23.74
N ALA A 109 0.27 -0.64 -23.15
CA ALA A 109 0.21 -0.99 -21.74
C ALA A 109 0.23 -2.50 -21.52
N GLY A 110 0.98 -2.95 -20.51
CA GLY A 110 1.11 -4.37 -20.16
C GLY A 110 2.08 -5.14 -21.05
N ARG A 111 2.54 -6.29 -20.53
CA ARG A 111 3.59 -7.11 -21.17
C ARG A 111 3.21 -7.61 -22.56
N THR A 112 1.97 -8.04 -22.75
CA THR A 112 1.53 -8.63 -24.03
C THR A 112 1.48 -7.59 -25.14
N ASP A 113 0.85 -6.44 -24.89
CA ASP A 113 0.68 -5.42 -25.93
C ASP A 113 2.00 -4.75 -26.30
N ILE A 114 2.87 -4.52 -25.30
CA ILE A 114 4.23 -4.02 -25.56
C ILE A 114 4.99 -5.01 -26.45
N ASN A 115 5.02 -6.31 -26.11
CA ASN A 115 5.73 -7.30 -26.93
C ASN A 115 5.14 -7.39 -28.34
N ASN A 116 3.82 -7.44 -28.50
CA ASN A 116 3.18 -7.48 -29.81
C ASN A 116 3.52 -6.24 -30.66
N ALA A 117 3.58 -5.06 -30.06
CA ALA A 117 3.95 -3.82 -30.73
C ALA A 117 5.43 -3.77 -31.13
N ILE A 118 6.32 -4.41 -30.35
CA ILE A 118 7.73 -4.62 -30.72
C ILE A 118 7.86 -5.62 -31.87
N ASP A 119 7.15 -6.75 -31.79
CA ASP A 119 7.16 -7.83 -32.78
C ASP A 119 6.65 -7.36 -34.15
N SER A 120 5.62 -6.54 -34.16
CA SER A 120 5.02 -5.95 -35.36
C SER A 120 5.74 -4.70 -35.88
N PHE A 121 6.78 -4.25 -35.17
CA PHE A 121 7.53 -3.01 -35.44
C PHE A 121 6.70 -1.72 -35.34
N GLU A 122 5.51 -1.77 -34.76
CA GLU A 122 4.62 -0.61 -34.63
C GLU A 122 5.29 0.52 -33.82
N ILE A 123 6.01 0.18 -32.74
CA ILE A 123 6.74 1.18 -31.94
C ILE A 123 7.83 1.87 -32.78
N ARG A 124 8.60 1.12 -33.57
CA ARG A 124 9.64 1.67 -34.45
C ARG A 124 9.04 2.59 -35.50
N ASP A 125 7.94 2.16 -36.13
CA ASP A 125 7.33 2.93 -37.21
C ASP A 125 6.75 4.25 -36.70
N ILE A 126 6.10 4.25 -35.53
CA ILE A 126 5.61 5.47 -34.87
C ILE A 126 6.76 6.38 -34.45
N ALA A 127 7.82 5.83 -33.84
CA ALA A 127 9.00 6.58 -33.42
C ALA A 127 9.64 7.37 -34.58
N GLN A 128 9.64 6.80 -35.79
CA GLN A 128 10.22 7.44 -36.96
C GLN A 128 9.28 8.43 -37.66
N SER A 129 7.97 8.22 -37.57
CA SER A 129 6.98 9.05 -38.29
C SER A 129 6.41 10.20 -37.45
N THR A 130 6.36 10.03 -36.14
CA THR A 130 5.56 10.86 -35.24
C THR A 130 6.40 11.33 -34.07
N GLN A 131 6.52 12.65 -33.93
CA GLN A 131 7.19 13.24 -32.77
C GLN A 131 6.37 12.99 -31.49
N MET A 132 7.07 12.76 -30.37
CA MET A 132 6.44 12.57 -29.07
C MET A 132 5.58 13.78 -28.68
N LEU A 133 4.39 13.52 -28.13
CA LEU A 133 3.51 14.57 -27.61
C LEU A 133 4.22 15.39 -26.52
N GLU A 134 3.98 16.71 -26.54
CA GLU A 134 4.42 17.58 -25.46
C GLU A 134 3.66 17.26 -24.17
N ILE A 135 4.40 16.97 -23.10
CA ILE A 135 3.83 16.48 -21.85
C ILE A 135 3.11 17.61 -21.12
N MET A 136 1.81 17.41 -20.89
CA MET A 136 0.95 18.31 -20.14
C MET A 136 1.01 18.01 -18.65
N VAL A 137 0.95 19.07 -17.82
CA VAL A 137 0.83 18.91 -16.37
C VAL A 137 -0.60 18.46 -16.05
N ALA A 138 -0.74 17.26 -15.51
CA ALA A 138 -2.02 16.72 -15.12
C ALA A 138 -2.64 17.56 -14.00
N PRO A 139 -3.93 17.95 -14.08
CA PRO A 139 -4.62 18.68 -13.01
C PRO A 139 -4.50 17.88 -11.72
N PRO A 140 -4.30 18.48 -10.53
CA PRO A 140 -4.11 17.72 -9.30
C PRO A 140 -5.22 16.68 -9.16
N SER A 141 -4.85 15.42 -8.92
CA SER A 141 -5.84 14.38 -8.72
C SER A 141 -6.64 14.78 -7.51
N ASP A 142 -7.95 14.95 -7.68
CA ASP A 142 -8.91 14.94 -6.59
C ASP A 142 -8.90 13.53 -5.99
N PHE A 143 -7.82 13.22 -5.27
CA PHE A 143 -7.79 12.10 -4.36
C PHE A 143 -8.91 12.39 -3.37
N SER A 144 -10.04 11.76 -3.62
CA SER A 144 -11.25 12.00 -2.85
C SER A 144 -10.89 11.77 -1.40
N LEU A 145 -10.91 12.82 -0.59
CA LEU A 145 -10.76 12.75 0.87
C LEU A 145 -11.68 11.65 1.43
N VAL A 146 -12.83 11.43 0.78
CA VAL A 146 -13.77 10.34 1.05
C VAL A 146 -13.12 8.96 0.88
N TYR A 147 -12.33 8.73 -0.18
CA TYR A 147 -11.63 7.46 -0.39
C TYR A 147 -10.63 7.15 0.73
N PHE A 148 -9.84 8.14 1.16
CA PHE A 148 -8.93 7.95 2.30
C PHE A 148 -9.68 7.74 3.62
N ILE A 149 -10.80 8.44 3.83
CA ILE A 149 -11.66 8.21 4.99
C ILE A 149 -12.23 6.79 4.95
N LEU A 150 -12.67 6.30 3.79
CA LEU A 150 -13.20 4.95 3.64
C LEU A 150 -12.12 3.88 3.86
N LEU A 151 -10.92 4.05 3.32
CA LEU A 151 -9.78 3.16 3.57
C LEU A 151 -9.42 3.13 5.07
N GLY A 152 -9.34 4.30 5.71
CA GLY A 152 -9.10 4.40 7.14
C GLY A 152 -10.23 3.78 7.97
N PHE A 153 -11.48 3.86 7.50
CA PHE A 153 -12.61 3.20 8.15
C PHE A 153 -12.53 1.68 8.03
N VAL A 154 -12.21 1.16 6.84
CA VAL A 154 -12.02 -0.28 6.60
C VAL A 154 -10.91 -0.84 7.49
N ASP A 155 -9.79 -0.14 7.60
CA ASP A 155 -8.68 -0.57 8.48
C ASP A 155 -9.02 -0.40 9.98
N GLY A 156 -9.84 0.60 10.32
CA GLY A 156 -10.35 0.81 11.68
C GLY A 156 -11.31 -0.30 12.17
N VAL A 157 -12.03 -0.97 11.25
CA VAL A 157 -12.93 -2.12 11.55
C VAL A 157 -12.21 -3.46 11.33
N ASN A 158 -10.88 -3.48 11.48
CA ASN A 158 -10.10 -4.72 11.45
C ASN A 158 -10.39 -5.58 12.71
N PRO A 159 -10.52 -6.92 12.58
CA PRO A 159 -10.67 -7.83 13.73
C PRO A 159 -9.62 -7.63 14.84
N CYS A 160 -8.39 -7.22 14.49
CA CYS A 160 -7.34 -6.87 15.46
C CYS A 160 -7.72 -5.65 16.31
N ALA A 161 -8.23 -4.59 15.68
CA ALA A 161 -8.67 -3.38 16.36
C ALA A 161 -9.88 -3.65 17.27
N ILE A 162 -10.82 -4.48 16.80
CA ILE A 162 -11.99 -4.92 17.60
C ILE A 162 -11.53 -5.72 18.82
N ALA A 163 -10.59 -6.66 18.68
CA ALA A 163 -10.07 -7.43 19.80
C ALA A 163 -9.39 -6.54 20.86
N MET A 164 -8.60 -5.55 20.42
CA MET A 164 -7.99 -4.57 21.32
C MET A 164 -9.04 -3.72 22.04
N LEU A 165 -10.11 -3.31 21.35
CA LEU A 165 -11.22 -2.57 21.93
C LEU A 165 -11.98 -3.41 22.99
N LEU A 166 -12.23 -4.70 22.72
CA LEU A 166 -12.87 -5.61 23.67
C LEU A 166 -11.99 -5.85 24.91
N LEU A 167 -10.68 -6.03 24.71
CA LEU A 167 -9.71 -6.12 25.81
C LEU A 167 -9.72 -4.85 26.66
N PHE A 168 -9.76 -3.69 26.01
CA PHE A 168 -9.83 -2.40 26.69
C PHE A 168 -11.12 -2.26 27.50
N ILE A 169 -12.29 -2.61 26.94
CA ILE A 169 -13.57 -2.62 27.67
C ILE A 169 -13.54 -3.58 28.87
N SER A 170 -12.94 -4.76 28.72
CA SER A 170 -12.78 -5.73 29.81
C SER A 170 -11.97 -5.15 30.96
N LEU A 171 -10.85 -4.49 30.68
CA LEU A 171 -10.02 -3.83 31.70
C LEU A 171 -10.75 -2.67 32.39
N LEU A 172 -11.55 -1.92 31.62
CA LEU A 172 -12.34 -0.80 32.13
C LEU A 172 -13.50 -1.25 33.01
N GLY A 173 -14.08 -2.42 32.75
CA GLY A 173 -15.15 -3.02 33.56
C GLY A 173 -14.79 -3.20 35.04
N PHE A 174 -13.50 -3.36 35.35
CA PHE A 174 -13.00 -3.49 36.73
C PHE A 174 -12.73 -2.13 37.41
N THR A 175 -12.80 -1.01 36.67
CA THR A 175 -12.42 0.31 37.18
C THR A 175 -13.65 1.09 37.68
N LYS A 176 -13.81 1.21 39.01
CA LYS A 176 -14.93 1.95 39.63
C LYS A 176 -14.89 3.47 39.44
N LYS A 177 -13.74 4.05 39.07
CA LYS A 177 -13.55 5.50 38.91
C LYS A 177 -13.61 5.91 37.43
N LYS A 178 -14.76 6.42 37.00
CA LYS A 178 -15.01 6.91 35.63
C LYS A 178 -14.03 8.02 35.17
N SER A 179 -13.44 8.77 36.10
CA SER A 179 -12.46 9.83 35.78
C SER A 179 -11.10 9.32 35.29
N ILE A 180 -10.78 8.04 35.53
CA ILE A 180 -9.54 7.40 35.06
C ILE A 180 -9.72 6.83 33.65
N LEU A 181 -10.97 6.64 33.22
CA LEU A 181 -11.33 6.02 31.94
C LEU A 181 -10.85 6.82 30.73
N ILE A 182 -11.21 8.10 30.70
CA ILE A 182 -10.91 9.02 29.59
C ILE A 182 -9.41 9.21 29.37
N PRO A 183 -8.58 9.50 30.39
CA PRO A 183 -7.14 9.70 30.15
C PRO A 183 -6.43 8.42 29.71
N VAL A 184 -6.85 7.24 30.19
CA VAL A 184 -6.27 5.96 29.74
C VAL A 184 -6.63 5.69 28.29
N ALA A 185 -7.88 5.91 27.89
CA ALA A 185 -8.34 5.75 26.51
C ALA A 185 -7.60 6.71 25.56
N LEU A 186 -7.46 7.97 25.97
CA LEU A 186 -6.78 8.98 25.18
C LEU A 186 -5.30 8.62 24.97
N THR A 187 -4.61 8.19 26.04
CA THR A 187 -3.20 7.80 25.97
C THR A 187 -2.98 6.61 25.05
N PHE A 188 -3.87 5.62 25.10
CA PHE A 188 -3.83 4.44 24.24
C PHE A 188 -4.04 4.80 22.76
N ILE A 189 -5.09 5.58 22.45
CA ILE A 189 -5.38 6.03 21.08
C ILE A 189 -4.22 6.88 20.54
N SER A 190 -3.68 7.81 21.34
CA SER A 190 -2.54 8.64 20.94
C SER A 190 -1.29 7.82 20.67
N ALA A 191 -0.99 6.81 21.50
CA ALA A 191 0.17 5.94 21.28
C ALA A 191 0.06 5.17 19.96
N ILE A 192 -1.12 4.59 19.68
CA ILE A 192 -1.39 3.88 18.43
C ILE A 192 -1.26 4.81 17.21
N PHE A 193 -1.89 5.99 17.28
CA PHE A 193 -1.82 6.98 16.21
C PHE A 193 -0.37 7.41 15.91
N ILE A 194 0.40 7.73 16.96
CA ILE A 194 1.81 8.14 16.82
C ILE A 194 2.63 6.99 16.22
N SER A 195 2.46 5.75 16.70
CA SER A 195 3.17 4.59 16.15
C SER A 195 2.88 4.39 14.66
N TYR A 196 1.60 4.42 14.25
CA TYR A 196 1.26 4.26 12.83
C TYR A 196 1.76 5.44 11.97
N PHE A 197 1.67 6.66 12.48
CA PHE A 197 2.22 7.84 11.79
C PHE A 197 3.73 7.75 11.60
N LEU A 198 4.47 7.30 12.63
CA LEU A 198 5.92 7.08 12.54
C LEU A 198 6.25 5.93 11.59
N PHE A 199 5.49 4.83 11.61
CA PHE A 199 5.69 3.76 10.64
C PHE A 199 5.47 4.23 9.20
N GLY A 200 4.43 5.04 8.95
CA GLY A 200 4.15 5.57 7.61
C GLY A 200 5.22 6.54 7.10
N THR A 201 5.83 7.34 7.97
CA THR A 201 6.79 8.39 7.58
C THR A 201 8.24 7.92 7.66
N ILE A 202 8.66 7.37 8.81
CA ILE A 202 10.05 7.01 9.09
C ILE A 202 10.40 5.67 8.44
N LEU A 203 9.57 4.64 8.62
CA LEU A 203 9.92 3.31 8.13
C LEU A 203 10.08 3.31 6.59
N TYR A 204 9.19 4.02 5.88
CA TYR A 204 9.24 4.11 4.41
C TYR A 204 10.55 4.74 3.92
N GLN A 205 10.96 5.87 4.50
CA GLN A 205 12.17 6.59 4.09
C GLN A 205 13.45 5.81 4.38
N TYR A 206 13.52 5.10 5.51
CA TYR A 206 14.69 4.30 5.88
C TYR A 206 14.75 2.94 5.16
N LEU A 207 13.61 2.31 4.86
CA LEU A 207 13.58 1.08 4.06
C LEU A 207 13.99 1.33 2.61
N TYR A 208 13.65 2.50 2.04
CA TYR A 208 14.04 2.88 0.68
C TYR A 208 15.56 2.91 0.47
N GLN A 209 16.33 3.37 1.46
CA GLN A 209 17.80 3.44 1.37
C GLN A 209 18.49 2.07 1.50
N LEU A 210 17.80 1.04 2.00
CA LEU A 210 18.40 -0.26 2.31
C LEU A 210 18.08 -1.29 1.22
N ARG A 211 18.77 -1.17 0.07
CA ARG A 211 18.61 -2.07 -1.10
C ARG A 211 18.79 -3.56 -0.79
N PHE A 212 19.55 -3.90 0.25
CA PHE A 212 19.77 -5.28 0.71
C PHE A 212 18.53 -5.92 1.37
N LEU A 213 17.58 -5.11 1.89
CA LEU A 213 16.37 -5.62 2.56
C LEU A 213 15.20 -5.89 1.60
N SER A 214 15.39 -5.71 0.29
CA SER A 214 14.34 -5.99 -0.71
C SER A 214 13.77 -7.42 -0.59
N PHE A 215 14.61 -8.41 -0.23
CA PHE A 215 14.16 -9.77 0.07
C PHE A 215 13.18 -9.84 1.26
N LEU A 216 13.39 -9.03 2.31
CA LEU A 216 12.50 -8.99 3.47
C LEU A 216 11.15 -8.37 3.13
N VAL A 217 11.12 -7.33 2.29
CA VAL A 217 9.85 -6.71 1.82
C VAL A 217 9.01 -7.74 1.06
N LYS A 218 9.63 -8.63 0.29
CA LYS A 218 8.92 -9.73 -0.40
C LYS A 218 8.54 -10.90 0.51
N THR A 219 9.38 -11.23 1.50
CA THR A 219 9.25 -12.47 2.30
C THR A 219 8.44 -12.28 3.58
N ILE A 220 8.59 -11.14 4.27
CA ILE A 220 7.89 -10.87 5.54
C ILE A 220 6.36 -10.93 5.40
N PRO A 221 5.72 -10.39 4.35
CA PRO A 221 4.26 -10.50 4.19
C PRO A 221 3.79 -11.94 4.18
N TRP A 222 4.51 -12.84 3.49
CA TRP A 222 4.19 -14.27 3.47
C TRP A 222 4.34 -14.94 4.84
N ILE A 223 5.37 -14.55 5.62
CA ILE A 223 5.55 -15.04 6.99
C ILE A 223 4.40 -14.56 7.88
N ILE A 224 4.00 -13.28 7.80
CA ILE A 224 2.89 -12.70 8.56
C ILE A 224 1.58 -13.40 8.20
N VAL A 225 1.31 -13.65 6.91
CA VAL A 225 0.14 -14.40 6.45
C VAL A 225 0.15 -15.83 7.01
N GLY A 226 1.30 -16.50 7.00
CA GLY A 226 1.44 -17.84 7.56
C GLY A 226 1.13 -17.89 9.07
N ILE A 227 1.74 -16.99 9.85
CA ILE A 227 1.49 -16.89 11.30
C ILE A 227 0.03 -16.54 11.58
N SER A 228 -0.54 -15.58 10.83
CA SER A 228 -1.94 -15.18 10.98
C SER A 228 -2.90 -16.32 10.64
N GLY A 229 -2.58 -17.13 9.61
CA GLY A 229 -3.34 -18.33 9.25
C GLY A 229 -3.33 -19.38 10.36
N ILE A 230 -2.18 -19.61 10.98
CA ILE A 230 -2.06 -20.53 12.13
C ILE A 230 -2.88 -20.03 13.32
N LEU A 231 -2.76 -18.75 13.67
CA LEU A 231 -3.54 -18.14 14.76
C LEU A 231 -5.05 -18.19 14.46
N PHE A 232 -5.45 -17.96 13.22
CA PHE A 232 -6.84 -18.10 12.80
C PHE A 232 -7.34 -19.54 12.99
N LEU A 233 -6.58 -20.55 12.54
CA LEU A 233 -6.95 -21.95 12.72
C LEU A 233 -7.07 -22.34 14.19
N LEU A 234 -6.16 -21.87 15.04
CA LEU A 234 -6.23 -22.12 16.49
C LEU A 234 -7.47 -21.47 17.12
N ASN A 235 -7.76 -20.21 16.81
CA ASN A 235 -8.97 -19.53 17.28
C ASN A 235 -10.24 -20.19 16.75
N PHE A 236 -10.24 -20.63 15.50
CA PHE A 236 -11.37 -21.32 14.89
C PHE A 236 -11.61 -22.70 15.50
N TYR A 237 -10.55 -23.45 15.79
CA TYR A 237 -10.63 -24.71 16.51
C TYR A 237 -11.21 -24.51 17.92
N ASP A 238 -10.71 -23.53 18.66
CA ASP A 238 -11.19 -23.22 20.01
C ASP A 238 -12.66 -22.78 20.00
N PHE A 239 -13.07 -22.02 18.98
CA PHE A 239 -14.46 -21.65 18.73
C PHE A 239 -15.36 -22.89 18.51
N ILE A 240 -14.95 -23.82 17.63
CA ILE A 240 -15.72 -25.05 17.36
C ILE A 240 -15.86 -25.89 18.63
N VAL A 241 -14.75 -26.14 19.34
CA VAL A 241 -14.74 -26.96 20.57
C VAL A 241 -15.64 -26.34 21.64
N THR A 242 -15.57 -25.02 21.82
CA THR A 242 -16.39 -24.29 22.79
C THR A 242 -17.87 -24.34 22.41
N CYS A 243 -18.20 -24.20 21.12
CA CYS A 243 -19.57 -24.31 20.64
C CYS A 243 -20.15 -25.71 20.86
N PHE A 244 -19.37 -26.77 20.57
CA PHE A 244 -19.78 -28.15 20.83
C PHE A 244 -19.98 -28.45 22.33
N LYS A 245 -19.12 -27.94 23.22
CA LYS A 245 -19.31 -28.07 24.68
C LYS A 245 -20.61 -27.43 25.17
N ASN A 246 -20.93 -26.22 24.69
CA ASN A 246 -22.17 -25.54 25.07
C ASN A 246 -23.42 -26.26 24.52
N ILE A 247 -23.37 -26.83 23.32
CA ILE A 247 -24.48 -27.64 22.76
C ILE A 247 -24.72 -28.89 23.62
N ILE A 248 -23.66 -29.57 24.08
CA ILE A 248 -23.77 -30.76 24.94
C ILE A 248 -24.38 -30.37 26.31
N LEU A 249 -23.96 -29.26 26.92
CA LEU A 249 -24.50 -28.75 28.18
C LEU A 249 -25.97 -28.30 28.08
N LEU A 250 -26.37 -27.71 26.96
CA LEU A 250 -27.77 -27.37 26.69
C LEU A 250 -28.64 -28.63 26.55
N LYS A 251 -28.10 -29.69 25.94
CA LYS A 251 -28.83 -30.96 25.76
C LYS A 251 -29.03 -31.71 27.08
N THR A 252 -28.03 -31.70 27.97
CA THR A 252 -28.15 -32.33 29.31
C THR A 252 -29.08 -31.55 30.23
N SER A 253 -28.98 -30.21 30.28
CA SER A 253 -29.87 -29.36 31.08
C SER A 253 -31.34 -29.42 30.62
N PHE A 254 -31.59 -29.55 29.30
CA PHE A 254 -32.94 -29.73 28.77
C PHE A 254 -33.56 -31.10 29.12
N GLN A 255 -32.74 -32.17 29.15
CA GLN A 255 -33.23 -33.51 29.54
C GLN A 255 -33.50 -33.63 31.04
N GLU A 256 -32.74 -32.94 31.90
CA GLU A 256 -33.04 -32.85 33.33
C GLU A 256 -34.31 -32.02 33.60
N GLY A 257 -34.53 -30.94 32.85
CA GLY A 257 -35.77 -30.16 32.90
C GLY A 257 -37.02 -30.96 32.52
N PHE A 258 -36.93 -31.86 31.54
CA PHE A 258 -38.06 -32.72 31.15
C PHE A 258 -38.37 -33.82 32.17
N LYS A 259 -37.33 -34.39 32.82
CA LYS A 259 -37.53 -35.39 33.89
C LYS A 259 -38.17 -34.80 35.15
N SER A 260 -37.92 -33.52 35.47
CA SER A 260 -38.57 -32.87 36.63
C SER A 260 -40.03 -32.47 36.36
N SER A 261 -40.42 -32.26 35.10
CA SER A 261 -41.80 -31.88 34.72
C SER A 261 -42.74 -33.07 34.50
N THR A 262 -42.23 -34.29 34.36
CA THR A 262 -43.03 -35.52 34.17
C THR A 262 -43.08 -36.44 35.40
N GLY A 263 -42.41 -36.04 36.49
CA GLY A 263 -42.42 -36.72 37.79
C GLY A 263 -43.33 -36.04 38.82
N LYS A 264 -44.58 -35.74 38.44
CA LYS A 264 -45.68 -35.42 39.35
C LYS A 264 -46.92 -36.20 38.93
#